data_AF-A0A0J1FL02-F1
#
_entry.id   AF-A0A0J1FL02-F1
#
_cell.length_a   1.000
_cell.length_b   1.000
_cell.length_c   1.000
_cell.angle_alpha   90.00
_cell.angle_beta   90.00
_cell.angle_gamma   90.00
#
_symmetry.space_group_name_H-M   'P 1'
#
loop_
_entity.id
_entity.type
_entity.pdbx_description
1 polymer ?
#
loop_
_entity_poly.entity_id
_entity_poly.type
_entity_poly.pdbx_seq_one_letter_code
_entity_poly.pdbx_strand_id
1 'polypeptide(L)'
;MSEAKAIKTLIRATGMNARSFSKQAQIPYTTLMSILERGISNSSVGNVAKICKALGITFEYLDDLTGLSDSVFNSEISNRRDVKKMTLTEEALKTALEVLNDELKERPLSPERVAALTETIKVLSGINPLSRP
;
A
#
# COMPACT_ATOMS: atom_id res chain seq x y z
N MET A 1 -16.88 7.98 0.47
CA MET A 1 -15.72 8.43 1.30
C MET A 1 -15.21 9.74 0.69
N SER A 2 -14.78 10.77 1.44
CA SER A 2 -14.28 12.00 0.79
C SER A 2 -12.81 11.88 0.35
N GLU A 3 -12.45 12.45 -0.81
CA GLU A 3 -11.08 12.51 -1.36
C GLU A 3 -10.06 12.97 -0.32
N ALA A 4 -10.40 14.04 0.41
CA ALA A 4 -9.56 14.58 1.47
C ALA A 4 -9.26 13.57 2.58
N LYS A 5 -10.22 12.70 2.91
CA LYS A 5 -10.03 11.65 3.92
C LYS A 5 -9.10 10.55 3.39
N ALA A 6 -9.24 10.17 2.11
CA ALA A 6 -8.32 9.23 1.47
C ALA A 6 -6.88 9.75 1.50
N ILE A 7 -6.67 11.01 1.10
CA ILE A 7 -5.34 11.66 1.12
C ILE A 7 -4.78 11.69 2.55
N LYS A 8 -5.57 12.07 3.57
CA LYS A 8 -5.10 12.07 4.97
C LYS A 8 -4.64 10.68 5.42
N THR A 9 -5.36 9.63 5.04
CA THR A 9 -4.97 8.25 5.35
C THR A 9 -3.69 7.85 4.64
N LEU A 10 -3.55 8.20 3.35
CA LEU A 10 -2.35 7.93 2.56
C LEU A 10 -1.13 8.66 3.12
N ILE A 11 -1.26 9.95 3.48
CA ILE A 11 -0.18 10.71 4.13
C ILE A 11 0.25 10.01 5.42
N ARG A 12 -0.70 9.55 6.25
CA ARG A 12 -0.37 8.81 7.48
C ARG A 12 0.31 7.46 7.19
N ALA A 13 -0.10 6.77 6.13
CA ALA A 13 0.52 5.52 5.70
C ALA A 13 1.99 5.69 5.27
N THR A 14 2.35 6.87 4.74
CA THR A 14 3.77 7.19 4.44
C THR A 14 4.62 7.46 5.69
N GLY A 15 4.03 7.46 6.90
CA GLY A 15 4.73 7.79 8.14
C GLY A 15 4.98 9.29 8.35
N MET A 16 4.49 10.15 7.46
CA MET A 16 4.68 11.59 7.53
C MET A 16 3.48 12.31 8.15
N ASN A 17 3.77 13.43 8.82
CA ASN A 17 2.72 14.38 9.22
C ASN A 17 2.42 15.36 8.07
N ALA A 18 1.26 16.02 8.12
CA ALA A 18 0.81 16.93 7.06
C ALA A 18 1.80 18.09 6.79
N ARG A 19 2.56 18.53 7.80
CA ARG A 19 3.54 19.62 7.67
C ARG A 19 4.80 19.18 6.93
N SER A 20 5.29 17.98 7.22
CA SER A 20 6.40 17.38 6.48
C SER A 20 5.98 17.05 5.05
N PHE A 21 4.77 16.52 4.89
CA PHE A 21 4.21 16.22 3.56
C PHE A 21 4.09 17.49 2.71
N SER A 22 3.63 18.61 3.26
CA SER A 22 3.51 19.87 2.50
C SER A 22 4.87 20.34 1.96
N LYS A 23 5.95 20.16 2.73
CA LYS A 23 7.32 20.47 2.29
C LYS A 23 7.76 19.55 1.14
N GLN A 24 7.51 18.26 1.25
CA GLN A 24 7.86 17.29 0.21
C GLN A 24 7.06 17.51 -1.09
N ALA A 25 5.77 17.80 -0.97
CA ALA A 25 4.90 18.13 -2.09
C ALA A 25 5.14 19.54 -2.66
N GLN A 26 6.04 20.34 -2.06
CA GLN A 26 6.35 21.71 -2.46
C GLN A 26 5.08 22.58 -2.58
N ILE A 27 4.19 22.46 -1.59
CA ILE A 27 2.99 23.27 -1.44
C ILE A 27 2.95 23.90 -0.04
N PRO A 28 2.43 25.13 0.10
CA PRO A 28 2.23 25.72 1.42
C PRO A 28 1.31 24.85 2.28
N TYR A 29 1.60 24.77 3.59
CA TYR A 29 0.78 24.02 4.54
C TYR A 29 -0.69 24.48 4.54
N THR A 30 -0.92 25.79 4.41
CA THR A 30 -2.26 26.39 4.32
C THR A 30 -2.99 25.97 3.04
N THR A 31 -2.27 25.85 1.92
CA THR A 31 -2.81 25.33 0.65
C THR A 31 -3.18 23.85 0.79
N LEU A 32 -2.29 23.03 1.36
CA LEU A 32 -2.61 21.63 1.64
C LEU A 32 -3.85 21.50 2.53
N MET A 33 -3.95 22.29 3.60
CA MET A 33 -5.11 22.27 4.48
C MET A 33 -6.40 22.66 3.76
N SER A 34 -6.38 23.73 2.96
CA SER A 34 -7.55 24.14 2.16
C SER A 34 -7.99 23.05 1.18
N ILE A 35 -7.03 22.33 0.58
CA ILE A 35 -7.30 21.19 -0.31
C ILE A 35 -7.89 20.02 0.47
N LEU A 36 -7.38 19.75 1.66
CA LEU A 36 -7.90 18.72 2.56
C LEU A 36 -9.25 19.07 3.22
N GLU A 37 -9.73 20.30 3.08
CA GLU A 37 -11.06 20.73 3.51
C GLU A 37 -12.06 20.72 2.36
N ARG A 38 -11.66 21.24 1.19
CA ARG A 38 -12.55 21.41 0.03
C ARG A 38 -12.53 20.23 -0.95
N GLY A 39 -11.58 19.31 -0.83
CA GLY A 39 -11.34 18.23 -1.80
C GLY A 39 -10.25 18.59 -2.81
N ILE A 40 -9.62 17.56 -3.38
CA ILE A 40 -8.50 17.75 -4.31
C ILE A 40 -8.99 18.14 -5.71
N SER A 41 -10.18 17.68 -6.08
CA SER A 41 -10.86 18.05 -7.33
C SER A 41 -11.20 19.54 -7.44
N ASN A 42 -11.30 20.25 -6.30
CA ASN A 42 -11.50 21.70 -6.25
C ASN A 42 -10.18 22.50 -6.26
N SER A 43 -9.03 21.85 -6.46
CA SER A 43 -7.73 22.50 -6.54
C SER A 43 -7.26 22.70 -7.97
N SER A 44 -6.25 23.53 -8.16
CA SER A 44 -5.60 23.67 -9.47
C SER A 44 -4.87 22.39 -9.84
N VAL A 45 -4.89 22.01 -11.13
CA VAL A 45 -4.21 20.82 -11.67
C VAL A 45 -2.75 20.74 -11.23
N GLY A 46 -2.06 21.89 -11.16
CA GLY A 46 -0.68 21.94 -10.66
C GLY A 46 -0.52 21.50 -9.21
N ASN A 47 -1.47 21.84 -8.32
CA ASN A 47 -1.46 21.38 -6.94
C ASN A 47 -1.86 19.90 -6.84
N VAL A 48 -2.84 19.46 -7.63
CA VAL A 48 -3.25 18.05 -7.71
C VAL A 48 -2.05 17.19 -8.10
N ALA A 49 -1.37 17.54 -9.20
CA ALA A 49 -0.21 16.83 -9.71
C ALA A 49 0.93 16.75 -8.68
N LYS A 50 1.20 17.83 -7.94
CA LYS A 50 2.21 17.85 -6.87
C LYS A 50 1.87 16.89 -5.73
N ILE A 51 0.62 16.87 -5.29
CA ILE A 51 0.17 15.99 -4.20
C ILE A 51 0.23 14.53 -4.64
N CYS A 52 -0.30 14.21 -5.81
CA CYS A 52 -0.25 12.87 -6.40
C CYS A 52 1.21 12.40 -6.56
N LYS A 53 2.09 13.25 -7.11
CA LYS A 53 3.51 12.95 -7.28
C LYS A 53 4.22 12.72 -5.94
N ALA A 54 3.90 13.50 -4.91
CA ALA A 54 4.48 13.33 -3.57
C ALA A 54 4.02 12.05 -2.87
N LEU A 55 2.80 11.59 -3.17
CA LEU A 55 2.25 10.32 -2.68
C LEU A 55 2.68 9.12 -3.54
N GLY A 56 3.21 9.36 -4.75
CA GLY A 56 3.55 8.29 -5.70
C GLY A 56 2.32 7.60 -6.29
N ILE A 57 1.17 8.28 -6.32
CA ILE A 57 -0.08 7.76 -6.90
C ILE A 57 -0.51 8.63 -8.07
N THR A 58 -1.40 8.10 -8.90
CA THR A 58 -2.06 8.88 -9.96
C THR A 58 -3.38 9.46 -9.46
N PHE A 59 -3.90 10.46 -10.16
CA PHE A 59 -5.21 11.03 -9.83
C PHE A 59 -6.31 10.01 -10.06
N GLU A 60 -6.21 9.20 -11.13
CA GLU A 60 -7.16 8.14 -11.45
C GLU A 60 -7.28 7.13 -10.31
N TYR A 61 -6.16 6.72 -9.70
CA TYR A 61 -6.20 5.80 -8.55
C TYR A 61 -6.88 6.43 -7.33
N LEU A 62 -6.67 7.73 -7.11
CA LEU A 62 -7.31 8.44 -6.02
C LEU A 62 -8.82 8.61 -6.28
N ASP A 63 -9.19 8.91 -7.52
CA ASP A 63 -10.57 9.05 -7.97
C ASP A 63 -11.29 7.70 -7.92
N ASP A 64 -10.65 6.61 -8.32
CA ASP A 64 -11.15 5.24 -8.16
C ASP A 64 -11.44 4.94 -6.69
N LEU A 65 -10.50 5.21 -5.78
CA LEU A 65 -10.71 5.00 -4.34
C LEU A 65 -11.93 5.76 -3.78
N THR A 66 -12.29 6.88 -4.39
CA THR A 66 -13.47 7.66 -4.00
C THR A 66 -14.73 7.32 -4.77
N GLY A 67 -14.64 7.02 -6.06
CA GLY A 67 -15.73 6.75 -7.00
C GLY A 67 -16.17 5.28 -7.03
N LEU A 68 -15.32 4.35 -6.60
CA LEU A 68 -15.71 2.96 -6.30
C LEU A 68 -16.80 2.92 -5.19
N SER A 69 -16.87 3.95 -4.33
CA SER A 69 -17.94 4.09 -3.34
C SER A 69 -19.33 4.29 -3.98
N ASP A 70 -19.41 4.88 -5.17
CA ASP A 70 -20.68 5.27 -5.79
C ASP A 70 -21.13 4.27 -6.89
N SER A 71 -20.21 3.50 -7.48
CA SER A 71 -20.50 2.53 -8.55
C SER A 71 -20.43 1.05 -8.13
N VAL A 72 -19.63 0.69 -7.11
CA VAL A 72 -19.47 -0.71 -6.68
C VAL A 72 -20.60 -1.14 -5.76
N PHE A 73 -21.14 -0.25 -4.92
CA PHE A 73 -22.27 -0.61 -4.05
C PHE A 73 -23.54 -0.99 -4.82
N ASN A 74 -23.74 -0.48 -6.05
CA ASN A 74 -24.90 -0.80 -6.87
C ASN A 74 -24.66 -1.86 -7.96
N SER A 75 -23.42 -2.23 -8.28
CA SER A 75 -23.13 -3.27 -9.27
C SER A 75 -22.76 -4.63 -8.65
N GLU A 76 -22.31 -4.69 -7.39
CA GLU A 76 -22.05 -5.97 -6.71
C GLU A 76 -23.31 -6.63 -6.11
N ILE A 77 -24.38 -5.86 -5.83
CA ILE A 77 -25.65 -6.42 -5.33
C ILE A 77 -26.57 -6.89 -6.47
N SER A 78 -26.50 -6.30 -7.66
CA SER A 78 -27.36 -6.70 -8.80
C SER A 78 -26.81 -7.81 -9.69
N ASN A 79 -25.50 -8.12 -9.67
CA ASN A 79 -24.94 -9.20 -10.49
C ASN A 79 -24.65 -10.51 -9.73
N ARG A 80 -25.02 -10.61 -8.45
CA ARG A 80 -24.85 -11.85 -7.65
C ARG A 80 -26.03 -12.81 -7.65
N ARG A 81 -27.11 -12.58 -8.40
CA ARG A 81 -28.25 -13.53 -8.42
C ARG A 81 -28.33 -14.49 -9.60
N ASP A 82 -27.52 -14.37 -10.67
CA ASP A 82 -27.68 -15.28 -11.82
C ASP A 82 -26.42 -15.98 -12.37
N VAL A 83 -25.20 -15.74 -11.88
CA VAL A 83 -24.03 -16.54 -12.33
C VAL A 83 -23.83 -17.77 -11.45
N LYS A 84 -24.74 -18.73 -11.66
CA LYS A 84 -24.45 -20.16 -11.76
C LYS A 84 -23.23 -20.67 -10.97
N LYS A 85 -23.54 -21.35 -9.86
CA LYS A 85 -22.79 -22.46 -9.26
C LYS A 85 -21.77 -23.07 -10.25
N MET A 86 -20.49 -22.75 -10.09
CA MET A 86 -19.41 -23.59 -10.60
C MET A 86 -18.52 -23.92 -9.41
N THR A 87 -18.80 -25.08 -8.83
CA THR A 87 -18.02 -25.77 -7.83
C THR A 87 -16.59 -25.96 -8.33
N LEU A 88 -15.70 -25.02 -8.01
CA LEU A 88 -14.28 -25.30 -7.99
C LEU A 88 -14.03 -25.97 -6.64
N THR A 89 -13.92 -27.29 -6.69
CA THR A 89 -13.67 -28.14 -5.53
C THR A 89 -12.42 -27.65 -4.80
N GLU A 90 -12.49 -27.59 -3.46
CA GLU A 90 -11.42 -27.14 -2.58
C GLU A 90 -10.09 -27.87 -2.82
N GLU A 91 -10.15 -29.04 -3.45
CA GLU A 91 -9.01 -29.86 -3.86
C GLU A 91 -8.09 -29.15 -4.86
N ALA A 92 -8.64 -28.44 -5.86
CA ALA A 92 -7.81 -27.75 -6.86
C ALA A 92 -7.02 -26.57 -6.28
N LEU A 93 -7.60 -25.88 -5.29
CA LEU A 93 -6.94 -24.80 -4.56
C LEU A 93 -5.84 -25.32 -3.64
N LYS A 94 -6.05 -26.49 -3.01
CA LYS A 94 -5.05 -27.14 -2.17
C LYS A 94 -3.83 -27.62 -2.97
N THR A 95 -4.06 -28.23 -4.13
CA THR A 95 -2.97 -28.67 -5.03
C THR A 95 -2.19 -27.50 -5.59
N ALA A 96 -2.85 -26.41 -6.00
CA ALA A 96 -2.15 -25.22 -6.47
C ALA A 96 -1.29 -24.58 -5.37
N LEU A 97 -1.76 -24.59 -4.12
CA LEU A 97 -0.97 -24.12 -2.97
C LEU A 97 0.24 -25.02 -2.67
N GLU A 98 0.11 -26.34 -2.83
CA GLU A 98 1.24 -27.27 -2.67
C GLU A 98 2.32 -27.06 -3.73
N VAL A 99 1.94 -26.89 -5.00
CA VAL A 99 2.88 -26.67 -6.12
C VAL A 99 3.67 -25.36 -5.95
N LEU A 100 3.00 -24.27 -5.54
CA LEU A 100 3.66 -22.99 -5.26
C LEU A 100 4.60 -23.07 -4.05
N ASN A 101 4.28 -23.90 -3.05
CA ASN A 101 5.12 -24.08 -1.89
C ASN A 101 6.36 -24.95 -2.18
N ASP A 102 6.27 -25.88 -3.14
CA ASP A 102 7.44 -26.60 -3.65
C ASP A 102 8.34 -25.71 -4.52
N GLU A 103 7.80 -24.74 -5.28
CA GLU A 103 8.62 -23.73 -5.99
C GLU A 103 9.42 -22.82 -5.03
N LEU A 104 8.94 -22.60 -3.80
CA LEU A 104 9.66 -21.84 -2.78
C LEU A 104 10.77 -22.65 -2.08
N LYS A 105 10.83 -23.98 -2.22
CA LYS A 105 11.95 -24.80 -1.70
C LYS A 105 13.22 -24.68 -2.53
N GLU A 106 13.13 -24.35 -3.83
CA GLU A 106 14.27 -24.28 -4.77
C GLU A 106 15.00 -22.92 -4.76
N ARG A 107 14.62 -21.99 -3.89
CA ARG A 107 15.42 -20.79 -3.60
C ARG A 107 15.83 -20.79 -2.13
N PRO A 108 16.74 -21.70 -1.70
CA PRO A 108 17.43 -21.48 -0.44
C PRO A 108 18.05 -20.08 -0.55
N LEU A 109 17.73 -19.19 0.40
CA LEU A 109 18.48 -17.94 0.54
C LEU A 109 19.96 -18.36 0.50
N SER A 110 20.73 -17.79 -0.44
CA SER A 110 22.13 -18.17 -0.60
C SER A 110 22.82 -18.13 0.77
N PRO A 111 23.77 -19.03 1.05
CA PRO A 111 24.47 -19.07 2.33
C PRO A 111 25.02 -17.68 2.73
N GLU A 112 25.35 -16.83 1.76
CA GLU A 112 25.71 -15.43 1.96
C GLU A 112 24.57 -14.56 2.53
N ARG A 113 23.34 -14.69 2.05
CA ARG A 113 22.18 -13.95 2.58
C ARG A 113 21.81 -14.40 3.98
N VAL A 114 21.94 -15.70 4.27
CA VAL A 114 21.74 -16.23 5.62
C VAL A 114 22.85 -15.74 6.56
N ALA A 115 24.11 -15.74 6.10
CA ALA A 115 25.24 -15.21 6.87
C ALA A 115 25.08 -13.71 7.16
N ALA A 116 24.69 -12.91 6.17
CA ALA A 116 24.46 -11.47 6.33
C ALA A 116 23.33 -11.18 7.35
N LEU A 117 22.24 -11.94 7.30
CA LEU A 117 21.15 -11.80 8.26
C LEU A 117 21.58 -12.24 9.67
N THR A 118 22.40 -13.29 9.78
CA THR A 118 22.91 -13.77 11.08
C THR A 118 23.87 -12.78 11.73
N GLU A 119 24.76 -12.16 10.95
CA GLU A 119 25.62 -11.06 11.40
C GLU A 119 24.79 -9.87 11.88
N THR A 120 23.77 -9.47 11.12
CA THR A 120 22.89 -8.36 11.49
C THR A 120 22.13 -8.65 12.78
N ILE A 121 21.65 -9.88 12.97
CA ILE A 121 20.96 -10.30 14.19
C ILE A 121 21.91 -10.32 15.39
N LYS A 122 23.17 -10.79 15.24
CA LYS A 122 24.18 -10.76 16.32
C LYS A 122 24.49 -9.34 16.80
N VAL A 123 24.60 -8.39 15.86
CA VAL A 123 24.83 -6.97 16.17
C VAL A 123 23.63 -6.39 16.94
N LEU A 124 22.41 -6.71 16.51
CA LEU A 124 21.19 -6.22 17.14
C LEU A 124 20.91 -6.87 18.51
N SER A 125 21.33 -8.12 18.73
CA SER A 125 21.16 -8.82 20.00
C SER A 125 22.26 -8.50 21.03
N GLY A 126 23.24 -7.65 20.70
CA GLY A 126 24.31 -7.24 21.63
C GLY A 126 25.24 -8.37 22.09
N ILE A 127 25.25 -9.52 21.41
CA ILE A 127 26.11 -10.64 21.75
C ILE A 127 27.50 -10.37 21.14
N ASN A 128 28.34 -9.69 21.91
CA ASN A 128 29.73 -9.42 21.57
C ASN A 128 30.53 -10.74 21.47
N PRO A 129 31.14 -11.10 20.32
CA PRO A 129 31.94 -12.32 20.20
C PRO A 129 33.37 -12.20 20.78
N LEU A 130 33.74 -11.10 21.44
CA LEU A 130 35.04 -10.95 22.11
C LEU A 130 35.03 -11.38 23.60
N SER A 131 34.58 -12.60 23.87
CA SER A 131 35.06 -13.35 25.03
C SER A 131 35.55 -14.70 24.55
N ARG A 132 36.79 -14.69 24.05
CA ARG A 132 37.64 -15.87 24.02
C ARG A 132 38.53 -15.78 25.28
N PRO A 133 38.65 -16.84 26.11
CA PRO A 133 39.79 -16.95 27.00
C PRO A 133 41.10 -17.11 26.20
#